data_AF-A0AAV0URM8-F1
#
_entry.id   AF-A0AAV0URM8-F1
#
_cell.length_a   1.000
_cell.length_b   1.000
_cell.length_c   1.000
_cell.angle_alpha   90.00
_cell.angle_beta   90.00
_cell.angle_gamma   90.00
#
_symmetry.space_group_name_H-M   'P 1'
#
loop_
_entity.id
_entity.type
_entity.pdbx_description
1 polymer ?
#
loop_
_entity_poly.entity_id
_entity_poly.type
_entity_poly.pdbx_seq_one_letter_code
_entity_poly.pdbx_strand_id
1 'polypeptide(L)'
;MVENGSNPAQSRDTGAEDGKDLVAQLHGSIRPFVLRQLKKDMAKLLPGKFEHVITCQLSRRQRFLYEDFISHSATRRAMFDRGKGRGANFMSMMNVLMQLRKVCNHPDLFKPRPIASPLDMPGIHVLIPSRCGYQLMKS
;
A
#
# COMPACT_ATOMS: atom_id res chain seq x y z
N MET A 1 16.76 -46.82 -37.15
CA MET A 1 15.35 -46.36 -37.04
C MET A 1 14.63 -47.33 -36.11
N VAL A 2 14.10 -47.01 -34.93
CA VAL A 2 13.76 -45.76 -34.24
C VAL A 2 13.92 -46.03 -32.74
N GLU A 3 14.50 -45.09 -31.99
CA GLU A 3 14.59 -45.11 -30.53
C GLU A 3 13.18 -45.02 -29.91
N ASN A 4 12.84 -45.94 -29.01
CA ASN A 4 11.67 -45.83 -28.18
C ASN A 4 11.93 -44.77 -27.10
N GLY A 5 11.38 -43.58 -27.32
CA GLY A 5 11.42 -42.47 -26.39
C GLY A 5 10.80 -42.84 -25.04
N SER A 6 11.65 -42.94 -24.02
CA SER A 6 11.22 -42.84 -22.64
C SER A 6 10.77 -41.41 -22.39
N ASN A 7 9.45 -41.21 -22.27
CA ASN A 7 8.82 -39.93 -22.11
C ASN A 7 9.12 -39.37 -20.70
N PRO A 8 9.86 -38.26 -20.51
CA PRO A 8 10.22 -37.74 -19.19
C PRO A 8 9.17 -36.74 -18.71
N ALA A 9 7.93 -37.20 -18.52
CA ALA A 9 6.80 -36.35 -18.11
C ALA A 9 6.21 -36.71 -16.74
N GLN A 10 6.95 -37.40 -15.88
CA GLN A 10 6.55 -37.69 -14.49
C GLN A 10 7.64 -37.24 -13.51
N SER A 11 7.79 -35.93 -13.35
CA SER A 11 8.65 -35.37 -12.29
C SER A 11 8.21 -33.98 -11.88
N ARG A 12 6.97 -33.82 -11.38
CA ARG A 12 6.57 -32.55 -10.73
C ARG A 12 5.28 -32.55 -9.87
N ASP A 13 5.08 -33.56 -9.02
CA ASP A 13 3.99 -33.50 -8.02
C ASP A 13 4.42 -33.78 -6.57
N THR A 14 5.71 -34.01 -6.32
CA THR A 14 6.21 -34.32 -4.95
C THR A 14 6.12 -33.14 -3.98
N GLY A 15 6.24 -31.89 -4.46
CA GLY A 15 6.26 -30.72 -3.59
C GLY A 15 4.92 -30.35 -2.94
N ALA A 16 3.79 -30.86 -3.44
CA ALA A 16 2.47 -30.61 -2.86
C ALA A 16 2.18 -31.56 -1.67
N GLU A 17 2.71 -32.77 -1.70
CA GLU A 17 2.58 -33.75 -0.62
C GLU A 17 3.48 -33.35 0.57
N ASP A 18 4.72 -32.94 0.30
CA ASP A 18 5.65 -32.46 1.34
C ASP A 18 5.09 -31.26 2.15
N GLY A 19 4.33 -30.38 1.49
CA GLY A 19 3.69 -29.23 2.12
C GLY A 19 2.53 -29.60 3.04
N LYS A 20 1.77 -30.67 2.72
CA LYS A 20 0.66 -31.16 3.56
C LYS A 20 1.18 -31.79 4.84
N ASP A 21 2.26 -32.55 4.74
CA ASP A 21 2.90 -33.21 5.88
C ASP A 21 3.50 -32.17 6.85
N LEU A 22 4.14 -31.13 6.31
CA LEU A 22 4.65 -30.03 7.11
C LEU A 22 3.53 -29.29 7.87
N VAL A 23 2.40 -29.03 7.18
CA VAL A 23 1.23 -28.39 7.80
C VAL A 23 0.63 -29.27 8.89
N ALA A 24 0.56 -30.59 8.70
CA ALA A 24 0.06 -31.54 9.71
C ALA A 24 0.95 -31.58 10.96
N GLN A 25 2.27 -31.60 10.79
CA GLN A 25 3.23 -31.56 11.90
C GLN A 25 3.10 -30.26 12.72
N LEU A 26 2.97 -29.11 12.05
CA LEU A 26 2.77 -27.81 12.69
C LEU A 26 1.44 -27.74 13.44
N HIS A 27 0.37 -28.29 12.87
CA HIS A 27 -0.90 -28.37 13.57
C HIS A 27 -0.81 -29.22 14.83
N GLY A 28 -0.06 -30.33 14.82
CA GLY A 28 0.15 -31.18 16.01
C GLY A 28 0.83 -30.44 17.16
N SER A 29 1.86 -29.64 16.88
CA SER A 29 2.60 -28.91 17.91
C SER A 29 1.85 -27.69 18.47
N ILE A 30 1.03 -27.02 17.64
CA ILE A 30 0.32 -25.79 18.01
C ILE A 30 -1.05 -26.07 18.70
N ARG A 31 -1.69 -27.21 18.38
CA ARG A 31 -3.04 -27.57 18.88
C ARG A 31 -3.24 -27.49 20.40
N PRO A 32 -2.29 -27.90 21.27
CA PRO A 32 -2.49 -27.81 22.73
C PRO A 32 -2.44 -26.37 23.26
N PHE A 33 -1.89 -25.41 22.52
CA PHE A 33 -1.74 -24.02 22.95
C PHE A 33 -2.77 -23.06 22.35
N VAL A 34 -3.52 -23.50 21.33
CA VAL A 34 -4.49 -22.67 20.61
C VAL A 34 -5.89 -23.26 20.69
N LEU A 35 -6.80 -22.52 21.31
CA LEU A 35 -8.23 -22.83 21.26
C LEU A 35 -8.82 -22.35 19.93
N ARG A 36 -9.22 -23.30 19.08
CA ARG A 36 -9.88 -23.01 17.79
C ARG A 36 -11.32 -23.51 17.83
N GLN A 37 -12.29 -22.59 17.89
CA GLN A 37 -13.72 -22.89 17.72
C GLN A 37 -14.16 -22.48 16.32
N LEU A 38 -14.92 -23.35 15.63
CA LEU A 38 -15.45 -23.02 14.32
C LEU A 38 -16.76 -22.23 14.48
N LYS A 39 -16.99 -21.27 13.58
CA LYS A 39 -18.25 -20.53 13.53
C LYS A 39 -19.47 -21.45 13.38
N LYS A 40 -19.29 -22.64 12.78
CA LYS A 40 -20.31 -23.70 12.69
C LYS A 40 -20.74 -24.26 14.05
N ASP A 41 -19.80 -24.32 15.00
CA ASP A 41 -20.02 -24.92 16.33
C ASP A 41 -20.61 -23.91 17.31
N MET A 42 -20.35 -22.61 17.10
CA MET A 42 -20.76 -21.50 17.99
C MET A 42 -21.93 -20.65 17.47
N ALA A 43 -22.15 -20.56 16.15
CA ALA A 43 -23.09 -19.59 15.57
C ALA A 43 -24.52 -20.09 15.35
N LYS A 44 -24.95 -21.19 16.01
CA LYS A 44 -26.33 -21.70 15.90
C LYS A 44 -27.40 -20.70 16.35
N LEU A 45 -27.02 -19.71 17.16
CA LEU A 45 -27.89 -18.65 17.70
C LEU A 45 -27.65 -17.28 17.03
N LEU A 46 -26.72 -17.17 16.08
CA LEU A 46 -26.35 -15.90 15.46
C LEU A 46 -26.93 -15.82 14.04
N PRO A 47 -27.52 -14.68 13.63
CA PRO A 47 -28.01 -14.50 12.27
C PRO A 47 -26.88 -14.59 11.25
N GLY A 48 -27.24 -15.04 10.03
CA GLY A 48 -26.30 -15.19 8.92
C GLY A 48 -25.63 -13.86 8.55
N LYS A 49 -24.35 -13.92 8.16
CA LYS A 49 -23.65 -12.76 7.59
C LYS A 49 -23.96 -12.68 6.10
N PHE A 50 -24.51 -11.57 5.66
CA PHE A 50 -24.63 -11.24 4.24
C PHE A 50 -23.54 -10.25 3.85
N GLU A 51 -22.89 -10.49 2.71
CA GLU A 51 -21.85 -9.61 2.17
C GLU A 51 -22.40 -8.95 0.91
N HIS A 52 -22.48 -7.62 0.93
CA HIS A 52 -22.88 -6.83 -0.23
C HIS A 52 -21.65 -6.09 -0.77
N VAL A 53 -21.31 -6.35 -2.02
CA VAL A 53 -20.22 -5.64 -2.72
C VAL A 53 -20.83 -4.49 -3.50
N ILE A 54 -20.59 -3.26 -3.04
CA ILE A 54 -21.07 -2.03 -3.69
C ILE A 54 -19.88 -1.35 -4.35
N THR A 55 -20.00 -1.08 -5.65
CA THR A 55 -18.99 -0.34 -6.41
C THR A 55 -19.30 1.15 -6.40
N CYS A 56 -18.30 1.97 -6.08
CA CYS A 56 -18.44 3.42 -6.01
C CYS A 56 -17.55 4.11 -7.05
N GLN A 57 -18.05 5.18 -7.66
CA GLN A 57 -17.27 6.03 -8.57
C GLN A 57 -16.48 7.08 -7.80
N LEU A 58 -15.27 7.44 -8.29
CA LEU A 58 -14.49 8.51 -7.69
C LEU A 58 -15.10 9.89 -7.99
N SER A 59 -15.06 10.79 -7.01
CA SER A 59 -15.44 12.19 -7.23
C SER A 59 -14.46 12.91 -8.17
N ARG A 60 -14.88 14.05 -8.74
CA ARG A 60 -14.04 14.85 -9.65
C ARG A 60 -12.70 15.24 -9.01
N ARG A 61 -12.71 15.71 -7.75
CA ARG A 61 -11.50 16.09 -7.01
C ARG A 61 -10.60 14.89 -6.76
N GLN A 62 -11.16 13.73 -6.39
CA GLN A 62 -10.37 12.51 -6.17
C GLN A 62 -9.73 12.02 -7.47
N ARG A 63 -10.46 12.03 -8.60
CA ARG A 63 -9.91 11.65 -9.91
C ARG A 63 -8.76 12.56 -10.31
N PHE A 64 -8.91 13.87 -10.16
CA PHE A 64 -7.83 14.84 -10.42
C PHE A 64 -6.59 14.57 -9.56
N LEU A 65 -6.76 14.41 -8.24
CA LEU A 65 -5.64 14.12 -7.33
C LEU A 65 -4.99 12.76 -7.63
N TYR A 66 -5.78 11.78 -8.04
CA TYR A 66 -5.31 10.45 -8.40
C TYR A 66 -4.45 10.48 -9.66
N GLU A 67 -4.93 11.15 -10.72
CA GLU A 67 -4.20 11.33 -11.98
C GLU A 67 -2.92 12.14 -11.79
N ASP A 68 -2.99 13.26 -11.06
CA ASP A 68 -1.83 14.10 -10.74
C ASP A 68 -0.76 13.29 -10.00
N PHE A 69 -1.17 12.50 -8.99
CA PHE A 69 -0.26 11.69 -8.21
C PHE A 69 0.40 10.54 -8.99
N ILE A 70 -0.33 9.90 -9.90
CA ILE A 70 0.22 8.86 -10.79
C ILE A 70 1.14 9.47 -11.85
N SER A 71 0.81 10.67 -12.34
CA SER A 71 1.64 11.38 -13.31
C SER A 71 2.98 11.83 -12.72
N HIS A 72 3.07 11.94 -11.39
CA HIS A 72 4.27 12.40 -10.70
C HIS A 72 5.48 11.49 -10.99
N SER A 73 6.59 12.10 -11.43
CA SER A 73 7.76 11.35 -11.95
C SER A 73 8.44 10.49 -10.89
N ALA A 74 8.41 10.90 -9.61
CA ALA A 74 8.92 10.10 -8.50
C ALA A 74 8.09 8.82 -8.27
N THR A 75 6.76 8.93 -8.36
CA THR A 75 5.82 7.80 -8.28
C THR A 75 6.05 6.80 -9.41
N ARG A 76 6.24 7.30 -10.64
CA ARG A 76 6.53 6.44 -11.79
C ARG A 76 7.87 5.73 -11.68
N ARG A 77 8.93 6.40 -11.22
CA ARG A 77 10.22 5.73 -10.96
C ARG A 77 10.10 4.67 -9.86
N ALA A 78 9.37 4.96 -8.78
CA ALA A 78 9.13 4.02 -7.69
C ALA A 78 8.39 2.74 -8.12
N MET A 79 7.50 2.83 -9.11
CA MET A 79 6.71 1.69 -9.58
C MET A 79 7.31 0.96 -10.79
N PHE A 80 7.97 1.68 -11.70
CA PHE A 80 8.37 1.15 -13.01
C PHE A 80 9.88 1.00 -13.22
N ASP A 81 10.73 1.50 -12.30
CA ASP A 81 12.17 1.25 -12.39
C ASP A 81 12.45 -0.22 -12.11
N ARG A 82 12.67 -1.00 -13.19
CA ARG A 82 13.08 -2.41 -13.13
C ARG A 82 14.59 -2.56 -12.93
N GLY A 83 15.36 -1.47 -12.85
CA GLY A 83 16.82 -1.47 -12.84
C GLY A 83 17.47 -1.79 -11.48
N LYS A 84 16.75 -1.58 -10.37
CA LYS A 84 17.19 -1.99 -9.02
C LYS A 84 16.47 -3.28 -8.63
N GLY A 85 17.21 -4.28 -8.13
CA GLY A 85 16.68 -5.63 -7.84
C GLY A 85 15.39 -5.65 -6.99
N ARG A 86 14.65 -6.78 -7.08
CA ARG A 86 13.26 -6.96 -6.58
C ARG A 86 12.97 -6.44 -5.15
N GLY A 87 13.96 -6.34 -4.27
CA GLY A 87 13.79 -5.89 -2.88
C GLY A 87 13.80 -4.38 -2.64
N ALA A 88 14.55 -3.59 -3.43
CA ALA A 88 14.73 -2.16 -3.17
C ALA A 88 13.48 -1.33 -3.52
N ASN A 89 12.66 -1.81 -4.46
CA ASN A 89 11.51 -1.07 -4.98
C ASN A 89 10.20 -1.39 -4.25
N PHE A 90 10.18 -2.41 -3.38
CA PHE A 90 8.95 -2.85 -2.70
C PHE A 90 8.42 -1.82 -1.70
N MET A 91 9.29 -1.24 -0.86
CA MET A 91 8.88 -0.23 0.13
C MET A 91 8.36 1.05 -0.54
N SER A 92 9.03 1.48 -1.60
CA SER A 92 8.61 2.65 -2.38
C SER A 92 7.24 2.43 -3.03
N MET A 93 7.03 1.25 -3.62
CA MET A 93 5.74 0.84 -4.17
C MET A 93 4.63 0.75 -3.11
N MET A 94 4.91 0.17 -1.94
CA MET A 94 3.95 0.14 -0.84
C MET A 94 3.52 1.55 -0.42
N ASN A 95 4.47 2.48 -0.32
CA ASN A 95 4.16 3.88 0.00
C ASN A 95 3.23 4.53 -1.03
N VAL A 96 3.46 4.27 -2.32
CA VAL A 96 2.58 4.75 -3.40
C VAL A 96 1.18 4.16 -3.27
N LEU A 97 1.05 2.85 -3.08
CA LEU A 97 -0.26 2.19 -2.90
C LEU A 97 -0.99 2.71 -1.67
N MET A 98 -0.28 2.98 -0.58
CA MET A 98 -0.85 3.57 0.62
C MET A 98 -1.42 4.97 0.35
N GLN A 99 -0.75 5.78 -0.46
CA GLN A 99 -1.24 7.11 -0.83
C GLN A 99 -2.46 7.04 -1.75
N LEU A 100 -2.49 6.10 -2.71
CA LEU A 100 -3.68 5.86 -3.54
C LEU A 100 -4.89 5.42 -2.70
N ARG A 101 -4.69 4.56 -1.70
CA ARG A 101 -5.75 4.17 -0.74
C ARG A 101 -6.30 5.38 0.02
N LYS A 102 -5.46 6.34 0.42
CA LYS A 102 -5.92 7.58 1.08
C LYS A 102 -6.85 8.39 0.17
N VAL A 103 -6.50 8.55 -1.11
CA VAL A 103 -7.32 9.31 -2.07
C VAL A 103 -8.69 8.67 -2.26
N CYS A 104 -8.77 7.34 -2.35
CA CYS A 104 -10.03 6.61 -2.49
C CYS A 104 -10.93 6.73 -1.25
N ASN A 105 -10.36 6.72 -0.04
CA ASN A 105 -11.12 6.84 1.19
C ASN A 105 -11.67 8.26 1.39
N HIS A 106 -10.80 9.27 1.41
CA HIS A 106 -11.21 10.67 1.53
C HIS A 106 -10.09 11.61 1.04
N PRO A 107 -10.38 12.60 0.17
CA PRO A 107 -9.34 13.46 -0.41
C PRO A 107 -8.57 14.30 0.61
N ASP A 108 -9.17 14.61 1.77
CA ASP A 108 -8.49 15.43 2.79
C ASP A 108 -7.42 14.65 3.58
N LEU A 109 -7.44 13.31 3.55
CA LEU A 109 -6.35 12.48 4.08
C LEU A 109 -5.08 12.56 3.23
N PHE A 110 -5.21 13.01 1.97
CA PHE A 110 -4.11 13.17 1.04
C PHE A 110 -3.66 14.63 0.96
N LYS A 111 -4.58 15.54 0.64
CA LYS A 111 -4.28 16.97 0.54
C LYS A 111 -5.50 17.77 1.03
N PRO A 112 -5.47 18.32 2.26
CA PRO A 112 -6.57 19.12 2.77
C PRO A 112 -6.77 20.36 1.92
N ARG A 113 -7.99 20.90 1.90
CA ARG A 113 -8.23 22.17 1.20
C ARG A 113 -7.59 23.31 1.99
N PRO A 114 -6.84 24.21 1.32
CA PRO A 114 -6.37 25.42 1.99
C PRO A 114 -7.58 26.28 2.36
N ILE A 115 -7.54 26.83 3.58
CA ILE A 115 -8.52 27.81 4.04
C ILE A 115 -8.01 29.17 3.54
N ALA A 116 -8.57 29.64 2.42
CA ALA A 116 -8.24 30.97 1.92
C ALA A 116 -9.03 32.00 2.73
N SER A 117 -8.33 32.77 3.57
CA SER A 117 -8.90 33.99 4.15
C SER A 117 -8.59 35.18 3.24
N PRO A 118 -9.50 36.15 3.07
CA PRO A 118 -9.25 37.33 2.23
C PRO A 118 -8.02 38.16 2.64
N LEU A 119 -7.52 37.97 3.86
CA LEU A 119 -6.39 38.68 4.45
C LEU A 119 -5.30 37.69 4.88
N ASP A 120 -4.94 36.74 4.02
CA ASP A 120 -3.78 35.87 4.23
C ASP A 120 -2.53 36.55 3.66
N MET A 121 -1.81 37.31 4.48
CA MET A 121 -0.52 37.89 4.11
C MET A 121 0.61 36.96 4.57
N PRO A 122 1.35 36.32 3.64
CA PRO A 122 2.57 35.61 4.03
C PRO A 122 3.56 36.60 4.64
N GLY A 123 4.20 36.22 5.75
CA GLY A 123 5.17 37.06 6.43
C GLY A 123 6.24 37.59 5.46
N ILE A 124 6.45 38.90 5.46
CA ILE A 124 7.45 39.55 4.59
C ILE A 124 8.84 39.14 5.09
N HIS A 125 9.49 38.22 4.38
CA HIS A 125 10.90 37.91 4.61
C HIS A 125 11.75 39.04 4.02
N VAL A 126 12.06 40.04 4.85
CA VAL A 126 13.03 41.07 4.49
C VAL A 126 14.43 40.47 4.59
N LEU A 127 15.04 40.19 3.43
CA LEU A 127 16.46 39.87 3.34
C LEU A 127 17.26 41.14 3.60
N ILE A 128 17.58 41.41 4.87
CA ILE A 128 18.46 42.51 5.23
C ILE A 128 19.89 42.09 4.85
N PRO A 129 20.56 42.80 3.93
CA PRO A 129 21.96 42.54 3.62
C PRO A 129 22.81 42.80 4.88
N SER A 130 23.75 41.91 5.16
CA SER A 130 24.62 41.89 6.35
C SER A 130 25.49 43.14 6.57
N ARG A 131 25.41 44.13 5.68
CA ARG A 131 26.09 45.43 5.80
C ARG A 131 25.21 46.55 6.39
N CYS A 132 23.90 46.36 6.54
CA CYS A 132 22.99 47.37 7.12
C CYS A 132 22.69 47.20 8.63
N GLY A 133 23.14 46.11 9.26
CA GLY A 133 22.85 45.83 10.68
C GLY A 133 23.58 46.70 11.70
N TYR A 134 24.62 47.44 11.31
CA TYR A 134 25.45 48.20 12.25
C TYR A 134 25.05 49.67 12.45
N GLN A 135 24.13 50.21 11.65
CA GLN A 135 23.78 51.64 11.71
C GLN A 135 22.49 51.95 12.49
N LEU A 136 21.69 50.94 12.87
CA LEU A 136 20.35 51.14 13.47
C LEU A 136 20.27 50.86 14.98
N MET A 137 21.38 50.54 15.66
CA MET A 137 21.43 50.43 17.14
C MET A 137 22.14 51.63 17.82
N LYS A 138 22.44 52.70 17.08
CA LYS A 138 22.99 53.94 17.62
C LYS A 138 22.34 55.17 16.98
N SER A 139 21.08 55.42 17.32
CA SER A 139 20.50 56.76 17.40
C SER A 139 19.23 56.73 18.23
#